data_AF-A0A1J3ITY8-F1
#
_entry.id   AF-A0A1J3ITY8-F1
#
_cell.length_a   1.000
_cell.length_b   1.000
_cell.length_c   1.000
_cell.angle_alpha   90.00
_cell.angle_beta   90.00
_cell.angle_gamma   90.00
#
_symmetry.space_group_name_H-M   'P 1'
#
loop_
_entity.id
_entity.type
_entity.pdbx_description
1 polymer ?
#
loop_
_entity_poly.entity_id
_entity_poly.type
_entity_poly.pdbx_seq_one_letter_code
_entity_poly.pdbx_strand_id
1 'polypeptide(L)'
;MREGILTFVSVLLLALVSFQNLCYCDEQTILYESFDEPFDGRWIVSEKPEYQGVWKHEKSQGHDDYGLLVSEKARKYGIVKELDEPLNLKEGTVVLQYEARFQEGLECGGAYIKYLRPQEAGWVAKEFDNESPYSIMFGPDKCGATNKVHFILKHKNPKSGEYVEHHLKFPPSVPFDKLSHVYTAILKPDNEVRILVDGEEKKKGNLLSSEDFEPPLIPSKTIPDPEDKKPEDWDERAKIPDPNAVKPEDWDEDAPMEIEDE
;
A
#
# COMPACT_ATOMS: atom_id res chain seq x y z
N MET A 1 -57.29 38.87 -27.98
CA MET A 1 -57.10 37.44 -27.62
C MET A 1 -56.32 36.76 -28.73
N ARG A 2 -55.00 36.51 -28.58
CA ARG A 2 -54.26 35.37 -29.20
C ARG A 2 -52.74 35.48 -29.19
N GLU A 3 -52.12 36.59 -28.77
CA GLU A 3 -50.64 36.71 -28.85
C GLU A 3 -49.91 36.55 -27.51
N GLY A 4 -50.59 36.65 -26.37
CA GLY A 4 -49.97 36.56 -25.04
C GLY A 4 -49.87 35.16 -24.41
N ILE A 5 -50.41 34.13 -25.08
CA ILE A 5 -50.47 32.75 -24.52
C ILE A 5 -49.32 31.88 -25.05
N LEU A 6 -48.78 32.18 -26.23
CA LEU A 6 -47.75 31.35 -26.86
C LEU A 6 -46.37 31.50 -26.21
N THR A 7 -46.06 32.68 -25.66
CA THR A 7 -44.77 32.96 -25.00
C THR A 7 -44.67 32.37 -23.60
N PHE A 8 -45.79 32.22 -22.87
CA PHE A 8 -45.77 31.61 -21.53
C PHE A 8 -45.63 30.08 -21.57
N VAL A 9 -46.20 29.41 -22.56
CA VAL A 9 -46.09 27.95 -22.70
C VAL A 9 -44.68 27.52 -23.11
N SER A 10 -43.98 28.34 -23.91
CA SER A 10 -42.62 28.03 -24.37
C SER A 10 -41.55 28.21 -23.28
N VAL A 11 -41.78 29.09 -22.29
CA VAL A 11 -40.87 29.28 -21.15
C VAL A 11 -41.09 28.19 -20.10
N LEU A 12 -42.32 27.69 -19.92
CA LEU A 12 -42.60 26.61 -18.98
C LEU A 12 -42.07 25.24 -19.45
N LEU A 13 -42.05 24.98 -20.77
CA LEU A 13 -41.48 23.74 -21.33
C LEU A 13 -39.95 23.69 -21.26
N LEU A 14 -39.26 24.84 -21.26
CA LEU A 14 -37.80 24.93 -21.06
C LEU A 14 -37.39 24.81 -19.59
N ALA A 15 -38.30 25.09 -18.64
CA ALA A 15 -38.03 24.92 -17.21
C ALA A 15 -38.22 23.45 -16.72
N LEU A 16 -39.00 22.64 -17.45
CA LEU A 16 -39.25 21.23 -17.13
C LEU A 16 -38.16 20.27 -17.63
N VAL A 17 -37.25 20.72 -18.51
CA VAL A 17 -36.11 19.91 -19.00
C VAL A 17 -34.85 20.10 -18.12
N SER A 18 -34.82 21.13 -17.28
CA SER A 18 -33.65 21.47 -16.45
C SER A 18 -33.68 20.91 -15.03
N PHE A 19 -34.67 20.06 -14.72
CA PHE A 19 -34.81 19.35 -13.43
C PHE A 19 -34.73 17.83 -13.60
N GLN A 20 -34.06 17.35 -14.65
CA GLN A 20 -33.49 16.01 -14.61
C GLN A 20 -32.24 16.08 -13.76
N ASN A 21 -32.42 15.67 -12.51
CA ASN A 21 -31.39 15.33 -11.54
C ASN A 21 -30.08 14.93 -12.24
N LEU A 22 -29.03 15.71 -12.00
CA LEU A 22 -27.66 15.21 -11.94
C LEU A 22 -27.57 14.27 -10.73
N CYS A 23 -28.31 13.17 -10.75
CA CYS A 23 -27.87 11.97 -10.06
C CYS A 23 -26.94 11.31 -11.07
N TYR A 24 -25.70 11.77 -11.10
CA TYR A 24 -24.62 11.04 -11.73
C TYR A 24 -24.37 9.83 -10.83
N CYS A 25 -25.24 8.82 -10.92
CA CYS A 25 -24.87 7.47 -10.50
C CYS A 25 -23.79 7.06 -11.48
N ASP A 26 -22.55 7.22 -11.07
CA ASP A 26 -21.42 6.66 -11.78
C ASP A 26 -21.60 5.14 -11.77
N GLU A 27 -22.19 4.58 -12.84
CA GLU A 27 -22.51 3.15 -12.97
C GLU A 27 -21.29 2.24 -12.76
N GLN A 28 -20.09 2.82 -12.74
CA GLN A 28 -18.81 2.12 -12.60
C GLN A 28 -18.24 2.13 -11.17
N THR A 29 -18.86 2.87 -10.24
CA THR A 29 -18.40 2.92 -8.84
C THR A 29 -18.87 1.70 -8.06
N ILE A 30 -17.92 0.86 -7.63
CA ILE A 30 -18.19 -0.37 -6.87
C ILE A 30 -18.46 -0.09 -5.39
N LEU A 31 -17.69 0.81 -4.79
CA LEU A 31 -17.85 1.24 -3.41
C LEU A 31 -17.53 2.72 -3.31
N TYR A 32 -18.46 3.48 -2.73
CA TYR A 32 -18.24 4.85 -2.32
C TYR A 32 -18.72 5.00 -0.88
N GLU A 33 -17.84 5.48 -0.01
CA GLU A 33 -18.12 5.75 1.39
C GLU A 33 -17.63 7.15 1.72
N SER A 34 -18.57 8.09 1.87
CA SER A 34 -18.28 9.46 2.31
C SER A 34 -18.23 9.58 3.84
N PHE A 35 -18.79 8.62 4.57
CA PHE A 35 -19.07 8.73 6.00
C PHE A 35 -19.91 9.97 6.38
N ASP A 36 -20.77 10.49 5.50
CA ASP A 36 -21.75 11.52 5.91
C ASP A 36 -22.75 10.97 6.93
N GLU A 37 -23.06 9.68 6.80
CA GLU A 37 -23.90 8.92 7.74
C GLU A 37 -23.03 8.06 8.68
N PRO A 38 -23.50 7.75 9.90
CA PRO A 38 -22.80 6.84 10.81
C PRO A 38 -22.47 5.49 10.18
N PHE A 39 -21.33 4.91 10.55
CA PHE A 39 -20.86 3.63 9.99
C PHE A 39 -21.56 2.40 10.62
N ASP A 40 -22.26 2.59 11.75
CA ASP A 40 -22.93 1.51 12.48
C ASP A 40 -23.90 0.72 11.60
N GLY A 41 -23.77 -0.61 11.62
CA GLY A 41 -24.56 -1.52 10.79
C GLY A 41 -24.16 -1.56 9.31
N ARG A 42 -23.40 -0.59 8.82
CA ARG A 42 -22.86 -0.57 7.44
C ARG A 42 -21.45 -1.16 7.36
N TRP A 43 -20.69 -1.00 8.44
CA TRP A 43 -19.35 -1.52 8.64
C TRP A 43 -19.31 -2.46 9.85
N ILE A 44 -18.44 -3.47 9.79
CA ILE A 44 -18.32 -4.53 10.79
C ILE A 44 -16.98 -4.35 11.50
N VAL A 45 -17.03 -3.98 12.78
CA VAL A 45 -15.83 -3.88 13.63
C VAL A 45 -15.36 -5.27 14.01
N SER A 46 -14.03 -5.50 13.98
CA SER A 46 -13.46 -6.76 14.43
C SER A 46 -13.66 -6.95 15.94
N GLU A 47 -14.07 -8.16 16.33
CA GLU A 47 -14.26 -8.58 17.72
C GLU A 47 -13.00 -9.27 18.28
N LYS A 48 -11.91 -9.35 17.49
CA LYS A 48 -10.65 -9.98 17.90
C LYS A 48 -9.97 -9.19 19.03
N PRO A 49 -9.46 -9.86 20.09
CA PRO A 49 -8.93 -9.20 21.29
C PRO A 49 -7.79 -8.20 21.06
N GLU A 50 -7.04 -8.32 19.98
CA GLU A 50 -5.95 -7.42 19.62
C GLU A 50 -6.43 -6.09 19.02
N TYR A 51 -7.67 -6.01 18.52
CA TYR A 51 -8.28 -4.81 17.91
C TYR A 51 -9.17 -4.07 18.90
N GLN A 52 -8.53 -3.47 19.91
CA GLN A 52 -9.23 -2.82 21.02
C GLN A 52 -9.56 -1.33 20.75
N GLY A 53 -9.13 -0.78 19.62
CA GLY A 53 -9.35 0.62 19.30
C GLY A 53 -10.83 0.91 19.01
N VAL A 54 -11.37 1.96 19.62
CA VAL A 54 -12.77 2.36 19.41
C VAL A 54 -12.86 3.33 18.23
N TRP A 55 -13.54 2.88 17.18
CA TRP A 55 -13.87 3.71 16.02
C TRP A 55 -14.92 4.76 16.39
N LYS A 56 -14.73 5.99 15.90
CA LYS A 56 -15.67 7.08 16.08
C LYS A 56 -16.09 7.69 14.75
N HIS A 57 -17.32 8.16 14.68
CA HIS A 57 -17.85 8.94 13.57
C HIS A 57 -17.90 10.40 14.00
N GLU A 58 -16.91 11.19 13.59
CA GLU A 58 -16.74 12.56 14.07
C GLU A 58 -16.17 13.45 12.96
N LYS A 59 -16.43 14.75 13.08
CA LYS A 59 -15.79 15.75 12.23
C LYS A 59 -14.35 15.96 12.67
N SER A 60 -13.44 16.06 11.71
CA SER A 60 -12.06 16.44 12.00
C SER A 60 -11.99 17.92 12.35
N GLN A 61 -11.10 18.30 13.28
CA GLN A 61 -10.95 19.71 13.65
C GLN A 61 -10.59 20.56 12.41
N GLY A 62 -11.42 21.56 12.12
CA GLY A 62 -11.26 22.46 10.98
C GLY A 62 -11.79 21.92 9.64
N HIS A 63 -12.54 20.82 9.64
CA HIS A 63 -13.30 20.32 8.49
C HIS A 63 -14.78 20.17 8.85
N ASP A 64 -15.65 20.38 7.86
CA ASP A 64 -17.10 20.23 8.04
C ASP A 64 -17.59 18.80 7.75
N ASP A 65 -16.74 17.96 7.17
CA ASP A 65 -17.05 16.60 6.77
C ASP A 65 -16.85 15.61 7.92
N TYR A 66 -17.74 14.63 7.99
CA TYR A 66 -17.61 13.52 8.91
C TYR A 66 -16.63 12.49 8.37
N GLY A 67 -15.96 11.79 9.28
CA GLY A 67 -15.05 10.72 8.90
C GLY A 67 -14.96 9.63 9.96
N LEU A 68 -14.28 8.57 9.60
CA LEU A 68 -13.95 7.48 10.50
C LEU A 68 -12.68 7.80 11.28
N LEU A 69 -12.83 8.09 12.57
CA LEU A 69 -11.76 8.59 13.43
C LEU A 69 -11.13 7.48 14.29
N VAL A 70 -9.80 7.44 14.25
CA VAL A 70 -8.92 6.70 15.16
C VAL A 70 -8.44 7.66 16.25
N SER A 71 -9.01 7.52 17.47
CA SER A 71 -8.83 8.53 18.54
C SER A 71 -7.85 8.14 19.65
N GLU A 72 -7.57 6.85 19.82
CA GLU A 72 -6.72 6.32 20.89
C GLU A 72 -5.32 5.96 20.38
N LYS A 73 -4.30 6.38 21.13
CA LYS A 73 -2.89 6.05 20.86
C LYS A 73 -2.58 4.59 21.23
N ALA A 74 -1.63 3.98 20.51
CA ALA A 74 -1.13 2.63 20.78
C ALA A 74 -2.23 1.55 20.86
N ARG A 75 -3.24 1.67 20.00
CA ARG A 75 -4.30 0.67 19.79
C ARG A 75 -4.28 0.20 18.34
N LYS A 76 -4.68 -1.06 18.12
CA LYS A 76 -4.95 -1.56 16.77
C LYS A 76 -6.43 -1.38 16.47
N TYR A 77 -6.71 -1.06 15.22
CA TYR A 77 -8.05 -0.83 14.70
C TYR A 77 -8.32 -1.77 13.54
N GLY A 78 -9.52 -2.34 13.52
CA GLY A 78 -9.94 -3.31 12.52
C GLY A 78 -11.42 -3.12 12.24
N ILE A 79 -11.76 -2.84 11.00
CA ILE A 79 -13.14 -2.69 10.55
C ILE A 79 -13.21 -3.12 9.09
N VAL A 80 -14.32 -3.73 8.71
CA VAL A 80 -14.50 -4.32 7.38
C VAL A 80 -15.82 -3.84 6.78
N LYS A 81 -15.78 -3.53 5.49
CA LYS A 81 -16.97 -3.37 4.65
C LYS A 81 -17.03 -4.53 3.68
N GLU A 82 -18.11 -5.30 3.76
CA GLU A 82 -18.42 -6.31 2.76
C GLU A 82 -18.96 -5.63 1.50
N LEU A 83 -18.55 -6.16 0.34
CA LEU A 83 -19.07 -5.75 -0.96
C LEU A 83 -20.17 -6.72 -1.38
N ASP A 84 -21.16 -6.21 -2.10
CA ASP A 84 -22.29 -7.02 -2.58
C ASP A 84 -21.83 -8.10 -3.56
N GLU A 85 -20.83 -7.78 -4.40
CA GLU A 85 -20.22 -8.71 -5.34
C GLU A 85 -18.67 -8.70 -5.25
N PRO A 86 -18.01 -9.85 -5.44
CA PRO A 86 -16.55 -9.90 -5.52
C PRO A 86 -16.01 -9.11 -6.71
N LEU A 87 -15.07 -8.21 -6.47
CA LEU A 87 -14.40 -7.49 -7.55
C LEU A 87 -13.47 -8.41 -8.34
N ASN A 88 -13.67 -8.41 -9.66
CA ASN A 88 -12.74 -9.02 -10.59
C ASN A 88 -11.63 -8.03 -10.97
N LEU A 89 -10.42 -8.25 -10.45
CA LEU A 89 -9.25 -7.42 -10.76
C LEU A 89 -8.68 -7.63 -12.18
N LYS A 90 -9.20 -8.58 -12.96
CA LYS A 90 -8.69 -8.90 -14.31
C LYS A 90 -9.34 -8.10 -15.42
N GLU A 91 -10.52 -7.54 -15.16
CA GLU A 91 -11.34 -6.89 -16.18
C GLU A 91 -11.38 -5.39 -15.92
N GLY A 92 -10.88 -4.62 -16.88
CA GLY A 92 -10.87 -3.16 -16.79
C GLY A 92 -9.82 -2.60 -15.82
N THR A 93 -9.83 -1.27 -15.71
CA THR A 93 -8.93 -0.54 -14.80
C THR A 93 -9.59 -0.47 -13.43
N VAL A 94 -8.87 -0.90 -12.40
CA VAL A 94 -9.32 -0.81 -11.00
C VAL A 94 -8.64 0.39 -10.35
N VAL A 95 -9.43 1.23 -9.70
CA VAL A 95 -8.95 2.39 -8.94
C VAL A 95 -9.32 2.19 -7.48
N LEU A 96 -8.29 2.16 -6.63
CA LEU A 96 -8.44 2.16 -5.18
C LEU A 96 -8.05 3.55 -4.70
N GLN A 97 -9.00 4.29 -4.12
CA GLN A 97 -8.77 5.65 -3.66
C GLN A 97 -9.41 5.87 -2.30
N TYR A 98 -8.68 6.53 -1.40
CA TYR A 98 -9.22 7.03 -0.16
C TYR A 98 -8.38 8.21 0.34
N GLU A 99 -8.94 8.98 1.25
CA GLU A 99 -8.23 10.04 1.93
C GLU A 99 -7.89 9.65 3.36
N ALA A 100 -6.73 10.12 3.83
CA ALA A 100 -6.33 9.98 5.23
C ALA A 100 -5.73 11.29 5.71
N ARG A 101 -6.08 11.67 6.95
CA ARG A 101 -5.58 12.85 7.61
C ARG A 101 -4.94 12.49 8.95
N PHE A 102 -3.68 12.85 9.11
CA PHE A 102 -2.95 12.66 10.36
C PHE A 102 -3.00 13.94 11.20
N GLN A 103 -4.08 14.12 11.96
CA GLN A 103 -4.36 15.37 12.72
C GLN A 103 -3.23 15.76 13.69
N GLU A 104 -2.57 14.77 14.29
CA GLU A 104 -1.41 14.99 15.16
C GLU A 104 -0.07 14.58 14.53
N GLY A 105 -0.06 14.34 13.22
CA GLY A 105 1.03 13.68 12.52
C GLY A 105 1.08 12.17 12.78
N LEU A 106 1.95 11.49 12.04
CA LEU A 106 2.15 10.05 12.13
C LEU A 106 3.62 9.76 12.49
N GLU A 107 3.85 9.34 13.74
CA GLU A 107 5.18 8.93 14.23
C GLU A 107 5.43 7.44 14.04
N CYS A 108 4.49 6.62 14.55
CA CYS A 108 4.46 5.18 14.36
C CYS A 108 3.01 4.67 14.26
N GLY A 109 2.60 4.27 13.07
CA GLY A 109 1.30 3.69 12.78
C GLY A 109 1.12 3.44 11.27
N GLY A 110 0.20 2.54 10.95
CA GLY A 110 -0.27 2.30 9.59
C GLY A 110 -1.69 2.79 9.43
N ALA A 111 -1.98 3.41 8.29
CA ALA A 111 -3.33 3.81 7.89
C ALA A 111 -3.63 3.31 6.48
N TYR A 112 -3.21 2.08 6.19
CA TYR A 112 -3.46 1.37 4.94
C TYR A 112 -4.77 0.59 4.98
N ILE A 113 -5.32 0.33 3.80
CA ILE A 113 -6.47 -0.56 3.61
C ILE A 113 -6.00 -1.91 3.08
N LYS A 114 -6.74 -2.97 3.40
CA LYS A 114 -6.57 -4.31 2.81
C LYS A 114 -7.81 -4.65 2.00
N TYR A 115 -7.60 -5.02 0.74
CA TYR A 115 -8.64 -5.58 -0.11
C TYR A 115 -8.71 -7.09 0.11
N LEU A 116 -9.72 -7.52 0.86
CA LEU A 116 -9.85 -8.90 1.35
C LEU A 116 -10.28 -9.85 0.24
N ARG A 117 -9.87 -11.13 0.34
CA ARG A 117 -10.38 -12.18 -0.55
C ARG A 117 -11.85 -12.47 -0.19
N PRO A 118 -12.63 -13.06 -1.11
CA PRO A 118 -13.99 -13.52 -0.80
C PRO A 118 -14.04 -14.42 0.45
N GLN A 119 -15.16 -14.43 1.19
CA GLN A 119 -15.27 -15.15 2.47
C GLN A 119 -15.09 -16.67 2.34
N GLU A 120 -15.28 -17.23 1.14
CA GLU A 120 -14.97 -18.63 0.81
C GLU A 120 -13.49 -18.96 1.04
N ALA A 121 -12.62 -17.96 1.20
CA ALA A 121 -11.24 -18.11 1.63
C ALA A 121 -11.08 -18.49 3.12
N GLY A 122 -12.17 -18.65 3.89
CA GLY A 122 -12.17 -19.19 5.25
C GLY A 122 -12.01 -18.13 6.33
N TRP A 123 -12.63 -16.96 6.17
CA TRP A 123 -12.63 -15.89 7.17
C TRP A 123 -14.03 -15.27 7.28
N VAL A 124 -14.31 -14.61 8.41
CA VAL A 124 -15.57 -13.89 8.66
C VAL A 124 -15.27 -12.48 9.12
N ALA A 125 -16.08 -11.50 8.72
CA ALA A 125 -15.80 -10.08 8.96
C ALA A 125 -15.62 -9.70 10.44
N LYS A 126 -16.42 -10.29 11.32
CA LYS A 126 -16.31 -10.08 12.78
C LYS A 126 -15.01 -10.60 13.37
N GLU A 127 -14.38 -11.57 12.73
CA GLU A 127 -13.11 -12.14 13.18
C GLU A 127 -11.92 -11.62 12.38
N PHE A 128 -12.09 -10.51 11.66
CA PHE A 128 -11.01 -9.92 10.89
C PHE A 128 -9.76 -9.65 11.75
N ASP A 129 -8.62 -10.07 11.22
CA ASP A 129 -7.31 -9.89 11.83
C ASP A 129 -6.21 -9.66 10.78
N ASN A 130 -4.96 -9.62 11.24
CA ASN A 130 -3.84 -9.36 10.34
C ASN A 130 -3.60 -10.51 9.34
N GLU A 131 -3.93 -11.74 9.72
CA GLU A 131 -3.75 -12.95 8.92
C GLU A 131 -4.91 -13.18 7.93
N SER A 132 -6.01 -12.45 8.11
CA SER A 132 -7.19 -12.52 7.28
C SER A 132 -6.82 -12.38 5.80
N PRO A 133 -7.26 -13.31 4.94
CA PRO A 133 -6.71 -13.38 3.60
C PRO A 133 -7.07 -12.18 2.74
N TYR A 134 -6.05 -11.56 2.15
CA TYR A 134 -6.21 -10.38 1.30
C TYR A 134 -5.51 -10.56 -0.04
N SER A 135 -5.90 -9.74 -1.02
CA SER A 135 -5.32 -9.68 -2.35
C SER A 135 -4.39 -8.48 -2.52
N ILE A 136 -4.80 -7.30 -2.02
CA ILE A 136 -4.03 -6.05 -2.12
C ILE A 136 -3.95 -5.40 -0.74
N MET A 137 -2.80 -4.90 -0.34
CA MET A 137 -2.65 -3.94 0.75
C MET A 137 -2.11 -2.64 0.18
N PHE A 138 -2.79 -1.53 0.46
CA PHE A 138 -2.44 -0.23 -0.10
C PHE A 138 -2.61 0.89 0.93
N GLY A 139 -1.60 1.75 1.06
CA GLY A 139 -1.70 2.96 1.86
C GLY A 139 -0.46 3.34 2.67
N PRO A 140 -0.50 4.48 3.39
CA PRO A 140 0.60 4.99 4.18
C PRO A 140 0.85 4.15 5.42
N ASP A 141 2.12 3.89 5.68
CA ASP A 141 2.65 3.25 6.87
C ASP A 141 3.97 3.92 7.23
N LYS A 142 4.03 4.43 8.46
CA LYS A 142 5.20 5.11 8.96
C LYS A 142 5.45 4.67 10.38
N CYS A 143 6.64 4.14 10.65
CA CYS A 143 7.10 3.84 11.98
C CYS A 143 8.62 3.94 12.07
N GLY A 144 9.11 4.94 12.84
CA GLY A 144 10.54 5.20 12.98
C GLY A 144 11.17 5.59 11.65
N ALA A 145 12.18 4.82 11.21
CA ALA A 145 12.85 5.02 9.92
C ALA A 145 12.03 4.52 8.73
N THR A 146 11.02 3.68 8.95
CA THR A 146 10.13 3.21 7.89
C THR A 146 9.12 4.31 7.57
N ASN A 147 9.08 4.75 6.31
CA ASN A 147 8.11 5.72 5.81
C ASN A 147 7.75 5.36 4.36
N LYS A 148 6.61 4.71 4.14
CA LYS A 148 6.22 4.15 2.84
C LYS A 148 4.72 4.25 2.62
N VAL A 149 4.29 4.56 1.41
CA VAL A 149 2.96 4.23 0.92
C VAL A 149 3.05 2.83 0.31
N HIS A 150 2.65 1.83 1.07
CA HIS A 150 2.71 0.43 0.63
C HIS A 150 1.80 0.21 -0.56
N PHE A 151 2.26 -0.63 -1.46
CA PHE A 151 1.42 -1.37 -2.39
C PHE A 151 1.96 -2.81 -2.40
N ILE A 152 1.15 -3.73 -1.92
CA ILE A 152 1.51 -5.14 -1.79
C ILE A 152 0.44 -5.95 -2.52
N LEU A 153 0.86 -6.81 -3.45
CA LEU A 153 0.00 -7.79 -4.08
C LEU A 153 0.28 -9.17 -3.48
N LYS A 154 -0.72 -9.78 -2.88
CA LYS A 154 -0.63 -11.15 -2.38
C LYS A 154 -1.14 -12.11 -3.46
N HIS A 155 -0.22 -12.79 -4.13
CA HIS A 155 -0.51 -13.62 -5.29
C HIS A 155 -0.34 -15.11 -4.97
N LYS A 156 -1.25 -15.95 -5.50
CA LYS A 156 -1.11 -17.41 -5.41
C LYS A 156 -0.20 -17.90 -6.51
N ASN A 157 0.93 -18.49 -6.14
CA ASN A 157 1.80 -19.15 -7.11
C ASN A 157 1.04 -20.33 -7.75
N PRO A 158 0.89 -20.37 -9.09
CA PRO A 158 0.12 -21.42 -9.76
C PRO A 158 0.78 -22.80 -9.71
N LYS A 159 2.08 -22.88 -9.40
CA LYS A 159 2.82 -24.15 -9.31
C LYS A 159 2.89 -24.69 -7.89
N SER A 160 3.30 -23.88 -6.91
CA SER A 160 3.39 -24.33 -5.50
C SER A 160 2.04 -24.27 -4.78
N GLY A 161 1.11 -23.43 -5.25
CA GLY A 161 -0.17 -23.19 -4.59
C GLY A 161 -0.09 -22.24 -3.39
N GLU A 162 1.11 -21.79 -3.02
CA GLU A 162 1.36 -20.89 -1.90
C GLU A 162 1.03 -19.43 -2.25
N TYR A 163 0.58 -18.68 -1.26
CA TYR A 163 0.37 -17.24 -1.38
C TYR A 163 1.62 -16.50 -0.93
N VAL A 164 2.15 -15.64 -1.82
CA VAL A 164 3.33 -14.82 -1.56
C VAL A 164 2.97 -13.35 -1.66
N GLU A 165 3.47 -12.56 -0.73
CA GLU A 165 3.33 -11.10 -0.74
C GLU A 165 4.45 -10.50 -1.57
N HIS A 166 4.07 -9.75 -2.60
CA HIS A 166 4.99 -9.05 -3.49
C HIS A 166 4.89 -7.56 -3.23
N HIS A 167 5.97 -6.98 -2.72
CA HIS A 167 6.03 -5.59 -2.29
C HIS A 167 6.54 -4.70 -3.42
N LEU A 168 5.91 -3.54 -3.62
CA LEU A 168 6.42 -2.52 -4.52
C LEU A 168 7.78 -1.99 -4.04
N LYS A 169 8.78 -2.02 -4.91
CA LYS A 169 10.13 -1.51 -4.66
C LYS A 169 10.15 0.01 -4.78
N PHE A 170 10.90 0.65 -3.89
CA PHE A 170 11.02 2.11 -3.80
C PHE A 170 9.64 2.81 -3.80
N PRO A 171 8.76 2.46 -2.86
CA PRO A 171 7.46 3.12 -2.74
C PRO A 171 7.64 4.58 -2.34
N PRO A 172 6.67 5.46 -2.67
CA PRO A 172 6.74 6.85 -2.28
C PRO A 172 6.59 6.99 -0.76
N SER A 173 7.13 8.08 -0.21
CA SER A 173 7.04 8.40 1.21
C SER A 173 5.69 9.02 1.56
N VAL A 174 5.23 8.83 2.79
CA VAL A 174 4.06 9.51 3.33
C VAL A 174 4.38 11.00 3.49
N PRO A 175 3.51 11.92 3.02
CA PRO A 175 3.63 13.36 3.28
C PRO A 175 3.79 13.66 4.77
N PHE A 176 4.59 14.67 5.10
CA PHE A 176 4.93 15.02 6.48
C PHE A 176 4.27 16.34 6.91
N ASP A 177 2.95 16.33 6.96
CA ASP A 177 2.16 17.44 7.51
C ASP A 177 0.86 16.92 8.17
N LYS A 178 -0.06 17.83 8.52
CA LYS A 178 -1.32 17.55 9.22
C LYS A 178 -2.56 17.70 8.32
N LEU A 179 -2.35 17.84 7.01
CA LEU A 179 -3.40 18.00 6.02
C LEU A 179 -3.99 16.64 5.65
N SER A 180 -5.16 16.70 5.01
CA SER A 180 -5.74 15.52 4.36
C SER A 180 -4.95 15.25 3.08
N HIS A 181 -4.58 13.99 2.87
CA HIS A 181 -3.97 13.55 1.61
C HIS A 181 -4.80 12.46 0.98
N VAL A 182 -4.89 12.49 -0.35
CA VAL A 182 -5.60 11.49 -1.15
C VAL A 182 -4.58 10.48 -1.68
N TYR A 183 -4.79 9.21 -1.37
CA TYR A 183 -3.96 8.11 -1.85
C TYR A 183 -4.72 7.32 -2.89
N THR A 184 -4.14 7.18 -4.09
CA THR A 184 -4.77 6.45 -5.19
C THR A 184 -3.82 5.39 -5.74
N ALA A 185 -4.28 4.15 -5.83
CA ALA A 185 -3.64 3.09 -6.58
C ALA A 185 -4.49 2.74 -7.81
N ILE A 186 -3.89 2.81 -8.99
CA ILE A 186 -4.52 2.47 -10.26
C ILE A 186 -3.86 1.20 -10.78
N LEU A 187 -4.66 0.14 -10.95
CA LEU A 187 -4.25 -1.12 -11.54
C LEU A 187 -4.88 -1.25 -12.92
N LYS A 188 -4.07 -1.43 -13.95
CA LYS A 188 -4.52 -1.58 -15.33
C LYS A 188 -4.46 -3.03 -15.80
N PRO A 189 -5.28 -3.41 -16.80
CA PRO A 189 -5.27 -4.76 -17.38
C PRO A 189 -3.92 -5.21 -17.98
N ASP A 190 -3.07 -4.25 -18.36
CA ASP A 190 -1.72 -4.50 -18.90
C ASP A 190 -0.67 -4.76 -17.81
N ASN A 191 -1.11 -4.93 -16.55
CA ASN A 191 -0.30 -5.12 -15.34
C ASN A 191 0.46 -3.87 -14.88
N GLU A 192 0.16 -2.69 -15.44
CA GLU A 192 0.68 -1.43 -14.93
C GLU A 192 0.01 -1.08 -13.58
N VAL A 193 0.84 -0.64 -12.62
CA VAL A 193 0.41 -0.05 -11.35
C VAL A 193 0.92 1.37 -11.26
N ARG A 194 0.03 2.29 -10.90
CA ARG A 194 0.37 3.69 -10.61
C ARG A 194 -0.07 4.05 -9.20
N ILE A 195 0.83 4.66 -8.45
CA ILE A 195 0.55 5.22 -7.12
C ILE A 195 0.58 6.74 -7.25
N LEU A 196 -0.55 7.36 -6.93
CA LEU A 196 -0.71 8.80 -6.88
C LEU A 196 -0.91 9.22 -5.42
N VAL A 197 -0.34 10.37 -5.08
CA VAL A 197 -0.60 11.07 -3.82
C VAL A 197 -1.01 12.48 -4.19
N ASP A 198 -2.20 12.90 -3.73
CA ASP A 198 -2.83 14.19 -4.04
C ASP A 198 -3.02 14.42 -5.55
N GLY A 199 -3.34 13.35 -6.29
CA GLY A 199 -3.52 13.38 -7.74
C GLY A 199 -2.21 13.43 -8.54
N GLU A 200 -1.05 13.54 -7.89
CA GLU A 200 0.25 13.49 -8.55
C GLU A 200 0.81 12.06 -8.60
N GLU A 201 1.23 11.59 -9.77
CA GLU A 201 1.91 10.30 -9.91
C GLU A 201 3.26 10.32 -9.20
N LYS A 202 3.39 9.54 -8.12
CA LYS A 202 4.63 9.41 -7.35
C LYS A 202 5.42 8.15 -7.71
N LYS A 203 4.75 7.10 -8.18
CA LYS A 203 5.38 5.85 -8.60
C LYS A 203 4.58 5.18 -9.71
N LYS A 204 5.31 4.66 -10.68
CA LYS A 204 4.81 3.80 -11.75
C LYS A 204 5.62 2.50 -11.73
N GLY A 205 4.97 1.37 -11.93
CA GLY A 205 5.61 0.07 -12.04
C GLY A 205 4.76 -0.93 -12.81
N ASN A 206 5.31 -2.11 -13.06
CA ASN A 206 4.59 -3.23 -13.66
C ASN A 206 4.63 -4.45 -12.73
N LEU A 207 3.48 -5.09 -12.48
CA LEU A 207 3.39 -6.25 -11.58
C LEU A 207 4.32 -7.40 -11.99
N LEU A 208 4.59 -7.55 -13.29
CA LEU A 208 5.42 -8.64 -13.80
C LEU A 208 6.92 -8.31 -13.80
N SER A 209 7.30 -7.06 -13.50
CA SER A 209 8.68 -6.60 -13.50
C SER A 209 9.38 -6.92 -12.18
N SER A 210 10.52 -7.60 -12.26
CA SER A 210 11.41 -7.84 -11.10
C SER A 210 12.12 -6.59 -10.60
N GLU A 211 12.11 -5.50 -11.37
CA GLU A 211 12.66 -4.21 -10.97
C GLU A 211 11.67 -3.41 -10.11
N ASP A 212 10.37 -3.71 -10.23
CA ASP A 212 9.30 -3.01 -9.53
C ASP A 212 8.77 -3.75 -8.31
N PHE A 213 8.86 -5.09 -8.26
CA PHE A 213 8.32 -5.89 -7.16
C PHE A 213 9.34 -6.83 -6.53
N GLU A 214 9.27 -6.98 -5.21
CA GLU A 214 10.12 -7.86 -4.41
C GLU A 214 9.32 -8.66 -3.38
N PRO A 215 9.42 -10.01 -3.37
CA PRO A 215 10.00 -10.84 -4.44
C PRO A 215 9.27 -10.61 -5.78
N PRO A 216 9.88 -10.92 -6.92
CA PRO A 216 9.20 -10.79 -8.21
C PRO A 216 8.04 -11.80 -8.32
N LEU A 217 6.95 -11.40 -8.98
CA LEU A 217 5.82 -12.30 -9.25
C LEU A 217 6.22 -13.47 -10.14
N ILE A 218 7.01 -13.17 -11.17
CA ILE A 218 7.62 -14.16 -12.03
C ILE A 218 9.00 -14.47 -11.44
N PRO A 219 9.20 -15.68 -10.87
CA PRO A 219 10.50 -16.05 -10.32
C PRO A 219 11.58 -16.05 -11.40
N SER A 220 12.83 -15.90 -10.98
CA SER A 220 13.97 -15.97 -11.89
C SER A 220 13.97 -17.29 -12.66
N LYS A 221 14.35 -17.23 -13.95
CA LYS A 221 14.43 -18.43 -14.80
C LYS A 221 15.45 -19.44 -14.28
N THR A 222 16.46 -18.96 -13.58
CA THR A 222 17.54 -19.74 -12.99
C THR A 222 17.59 -19.50 -11.49
N ILE A 223 17.95 -20.54 -10.75
CA ILE A 223 18.27 -20.47 -9.33
C ILE A 223 19.73 -20.92 -9.15
N PRO A 224 20.46 -20.42 -8.14
CA PRO A 224 21.73 -21.02 -7.74
C PRO A 224 21.54 -22.49 -7.39
N ASP A 225 22.50 -23.34 -7.74
CA ASP A 225 22.45 -24.76 -7.39
C ASP A 225 22.69 -24.92 -5.89
N PRO A 226 21.74 -25.49 -5.12
CA PRO A 226 21.89 -25.66 -3.68
C PRO A 226 23.01 -26.65 -3.30
N GLU A 227 23.42 -27.53 -4.21
CA GLU A 227 24.51 -28.49 -3.99
C GLU A 227 25.87 -27.92 -4.38
N ASP A 228 25.93 -26.74 -4.99
CA ASP A 228 27.18 -26.07 -5.33
C ASP A 228 27.91 -25.62 -4.06
N LYS A 229 29.17 -26.02 -3.96
CA LYS A 229 30.05 -25.71 -2.83
C LYS A 229 31.32 -25.12 -3.36
N LYS A 230 31.72 -24.00 -2.76
CA LYS A 230 33.03 -23.41 -3.00
C LYS A 230 34.13 -24.47 -2.77
N PRO A 231 35.00 -24.74 -3.75
CA PRO A 231 36.09 -25.70 -3.60
C PRO A 231 37.06 -25.32 -2.47
N GLU A 232 37.70 -26.33 -1.85
CA GLU A 232 38.67 -26.11 -0.77
C GLU A 232 39.89 -25.30 -1.21
N ASP A 233 40.27 -25.40 -2.48
CA ASP A 233 41.39 -24.71 -3.11
C ASP A 233 41.03 -23.33 -3.70
N TRP A 234 39.80 -22.87 -3.48
CA TRP A 234 39.34 -21.59 -4.02
C TRP A 234 39.97 -20.40 -3.27
N ASP A 235 40.98 -19.79 -3.88
CA ASP A 235 41.69 -18.62 -3.34
C ASP A 235 40.95 -17.31 -3.65
N GLU A 236 40.43 -16.65 -2.61
CA GLU A 236 39.81 -15.32 -2.71
C GLU A 236 40.78 -14.18 -2.43
N ARG A 237 42.07 -14.47 -2.17
CA ARG A 237 43.03 -13.43 -1.84
C ARG A 237 43.30 -12.57 -3.07
N ALA A 238 42.90 -11.31 -2.99
CA ALA A 238 43.22 -10.31 -4.02
C ALA A 238 44.72 -9.98 -4.09
N LYS A 239 45.46 -10.22 -3.00
CA LYS A 239 46.90 -10.00 -2.91
C LYS A 239 47.56 -11.23 -2.30
N ILE A 240 48.69 -11.63 -2.86
CA ILE A 240 49.56 -12.68 -2.34
C ILE A 240 50.92 -12.08 -1.99
N PRO A 241 51.64 -12.65 -1.01
CA PRO A 241 53.05 -12.33 -0.81
C PRO A 241 53.82 -12.56 -2.12
N ASP A 242 54.73 -11.65 -2.48
CA ASP A 242 55.57 -11.85 -3.65
C ASP A 242 56.46 -13.09 -3.40
N PRO A 243 56.37 -14.14 -4.22
CA PRO A 243 57.18 -15.34 -4.03
C PRO A 243 58.69 -15.09 -4.17
N ASN A 244 59.10 -13.98 -4.77
CA ASN A 244 60.51 -13.60 -4.94
C ASN A 244 61.00 -12.62 -3.87
N ALA A 245 60.10 -12.07 -3.05
CA ALA A 245 60.50 -11.20 -1.95
C ALA A 245 61.14 -12.06 -0.85
N VAL A 246 62.44 -11.88 -0.68
CA VAL A 246 63.19 -12.45 0.45
C VAL A 246 63.32 -11.39 1.53
N LYS A 247 63.29 -11.85 2.78
CA LYS A 247 63.61 -11.01 3.93
C LYS A 247 65.01 -10.40 3.75
N PRO A 248 65.17 -9.06 3.75
CA PRO A 248 66.47 -8.43 3.67
C PRO A 248 67.39 -8.79 4.85
N GLU A 249 68.71 -8.74 4.65
CA GLU A 249 69.70 -9.07 5.69
C GLU A 249 69.64 -8.13 6.90
N ASP A 250 69.18 -6.89 6.71
CA ASP A 250 69.06 -5.84 7.74
C ASP A 250 67.71 -5.84 8.48
N TRP A 251 66.80 -6.77 8.15
CA TRP A 251 65.52 -6.91 8.84
C TRP A 251 65.65 -7.87 10.02
N ASP A 252 65.86 -7.34 11.22
CA ASP A 252 65.85 -8.14 12.46
C ASP A 252 64.42 -8.26 13.01
N GLU A 253 63.86 -9.48 13.10
CA GLU A 253 62.52 -9.72 13.66
C GLU A 253 62.54 -9.85 15.19
N ASP A 254 63.71 -10.09 15.76
CA ASP A 254 63.92 -10.26 17.21
C ASP A 254 64.36 -8.93 17.87
N ALA A 255 64.58 -7.88 17.07
CA ALA A 255 64.89 -6.56 17.57
C ALA A 255 63.75 -6.02 18.45
N PRO A 256 64.07 -5.48 19.64
CA PRO A 256 63.05 -4.94 20.52
C PRO A 256 62.41 -3.69 19.88
N MET A 257 61.10 -3.51 20.13
CA MET A 257 60.36 -2.35 19.61
C MET A 257 60.88 -1.02 20.18
N GLU A 258 61.49 -1.06 21.37
CA GLU A 258 62.04 0.08 22.07
C GLU A 258 63.50 -0.20 22.48
N ILE A 259 64.33 0.84 22.40
CA ILE A 259 65.71 0.84 22.89
C ILE A 259 65.84 1.91 23.98
N GLU A 260 66.67 1.66 24.98
CA GLU A 260 66.95 2.64 26.03
C GLU A 260 67.72 3.83 25.45
N ASP A 261 67.31 5.05 25.81
CA ASP A 261 67.97 6.30 25.41
C ASP A 261 69.07 6.62 26.43
N GLU A 262 70.31 6.23 26.11
CA GLU A 262 71.52 6.45 26.95
C GLU A 262 72.04 7.89 26.92
#